data_AF-A0A2D8CDP7-F1
#
_entry.id   AF-A0A2D8CDP7-F1
#
_cell.length_a   1.000
_cell.length_b   1.000
_cell.length_c   1.000
_cell.angle_alpha   90.00
_cell.angle_beta   90.00
_cell.angle_gamma   90.00
#
_symmetry.space_group_name_H-M   'P 1'
#
loop_
_entity.id
_entity.type
_entity.pdbx_description
1 polymer ?
#
loop_
_entity_poly.entity_id
_entity_poly.type
_entity_poly.pdbx_seq_one_letter_code
_entity_poly.pdbx_strand_id
1 'polypeptide(L)'
;MDLKIQANLLLQPLKSYSLYLPGGFEKNNLKSGEQFLKDIVRLYTMLKRKKSPMIRSSNANHQTSNKHAPSITYITESTQITANLYCEDDVRIAGSISGEIESKKKVMLSETGTINGSIHSPNADISGKVTGDVRADEKLILRSTAKVDGQIFTKKLTIENGARVKGAFKVGPDVQINPTHKSEPQKKASKES
;
A
#
# COMPACT_ATOMS: atom_id res chain seq x y z
N MET A 1 29.80 29.29 1.33
CA MET A 1 29.89 28.83 -0.08
C MET A 1 28.87 29.64 -0.86
N ASP A 2 29.33 30.41 -1.84
CA ASP A 2 28.55 31.40 -2.57
C ASP A 2 27.35 30.75 -3.31
N LEU A 3 26.15 31.29 -3.14
CA LEU A 3 24.90 30.77 -3.72
C LEU A 3 24.97 30.71 -5.27
N LYS A 4 25.82 31.56 -5.86
CA LYS A 4 26.13 31.55 -7.30
C LYS A 4 26.86 30.29 -7.75
N ILE A 5 27.71 29.72 -6.90
CA ILE A 5 28.49 28.51 -7.22
C ILE A 5 27.60 27.26 -7.16
N GLN A 6 26.67 27.18 -6.20
CA GLN A 6 25.70 26.09 -6.11
C GLN A 6 24.69 26.08 -7.27
N ALA A 7 24.23 27.25 -7.71
CA ALA A 7 23.34 27.35 -8.88
C ALA A 7 24.04 26.88 -10.17
N ASN A 8 25.33 27.23 -10.33
CA ASN A 8 26.10 26.86 -11.52
C ASN A 8 26.41 25.35 -11.56
N LEU A 9 26.49 24.67 -10.41
CA LEU A 9 26.68 23.22 -10.30
C LEU A 9 25.41 22.42 -10.64
N LEU A 10 24.22 22.95 -10.32
CA LEU A 10 22.93 22.36 -10.65
C LEU A 10 22.52 22.56 -12.12
N LEU A 11 23.11 23.55 -12.81
CA LEU A 11 22.82 23.85 -14.22
C LEU A 11 23.74 23.13 -15.23
N GLN A 12 24.82 22.49 -14.78
CA GLN A 12 25.74 21.75 -15.67
C GLN A 12 25.08 20.58 -16.42
N PRO A 13 24.20 19.75 -15.83
CA PRO A 13 23.54 18.66 -16.56
C PRO A 13 22.47 19.15 -17.56
N LEU A 14 22.10 20.44 -17.53
CA LEU A 14 21.10 21.02 -18.43
C LEU A 14 21.71 21.59 -19.73
N LYS A 15 23.04 21.72 -19.82
CA LYS A 15 23.73 22.19 -21.04
C LYS A 15 23.97 21.09 -22.07
N SER A 16 23.83 19.82 -21.69
CA SER A 16 24.08 18.66 -22.56
C SER A 16 22.81 18.05 -23.17
N TYR A 17 21.62 18.57 -22.85
CA TYR A 17 20.42 18.21 -23.60
C TYR A 17 20.39 18.96 -24.92
N SER A 18 20.87 18.31 -25.97
CA SER A 18 20.45 18.60 -27.35
C SER A 18 18.92 18.52 -27.38
N LEU A 19 18.29 19.68 -27.39
CA LEU A 19 16.85 19.84 -27.41
C LEU A 19 16.34 19.28 -28.75
N TYR A 20 15.69 18.11 -28.73
CA TYR A 20 14.83 17.69 -29.83
C TYR A 20 13.67 18.70 -29.90
N LEU A 21 13.78 19.66 -30.83
CA LEU A 21 12.73 20.59 -31.19
C LEU A 21 11.88 19.93 -32.28
N PRO A 22 10.63 19.48 -32.02
CA PRO A 22 9.67 19.30 -33.10
C PRO A 22 9.46 20.66 -33.77
N GLY A 23 9.54 20.68 -35.09
CA GLY A 23 9.73 21.89 -35.90
C GLY A 23 8.73 23.01 -35.61
N GLY A 24 9.23 24.25 -35.56
CA GLY A 24 8.38 25.44 -35.60
C GLY A 24 8.76 26.64 -34.73
N PHE A 25 9.91 26.66 -34.03
CA PHE A 25 10.33 27.87 -33.30
C PHE A 25 11.44 28.64 -34.02
N GLU A 26 11.01 29.70 -34.68
CA GLU A 26 11.84 30.70 -35.35
C GLU A 26 12.70 31.49 -34.33
N LYS A 27 13.98 31.65 -34.67
CA LYS A 27 15.10 32.05 -33.79
C LYS A 27 15.12 33.50 -33.27
N ASN A 28 13.98 34.18 -33.13
CA ASN A 28 13.99 35.65 -32.99
C ASN A 28 13.67 36.25 -31.62
N ASN A 29 13.59 35.50 -30.51
CA ASN A 29 13.47 36.13 -29.19
C ASN A 29 13.98 35.28 -28.01
N LEU A 30 15.31 35.20 -27.85
CA LEU A 30 15.99 34.57 -26.68
C LEU A 30 15.56 35.17 -25.33
N LYS A 31 15.09 36.42 -25.30
CA LYS A 31 14.58 37.07 -24.07
C LYS A 31 13.29 36.45 -23.54
N SER A 32 12.51 35.78 -24.41
CA SER A 32 11.23 35.14 -24.01
C SER A 32 11.45 33.77 -23.34
N GLY A 33 12.44 32.99 -23.80
CA GLY A 33 12.76 31.67 -23.26
C GLY A 33 13.38 31.73 -21.86
N GLU A 34 14.26 32.71 -21.60
CA GLU A 34 14.81 32.92 -20.26
C GLU A 34 13.74 33.37 -19.26
N GLN A 35 12.80 34.21 -19.69
CA GLN A 35 11.70 34.66 -18.84
C GLN A 35 10.77 33.48 -18.51
N PHE A 36 10.48 32.64 -19.49
CA PHE A 36 9.68 31.42 -19.29
C PHE A 36 10.31 30.45 -18.29
N LEU A 37 11.63 30.23 -18.37
CA LEU A 37 12.34 29.38 -17.41
C LEU A 37 12.35 30.00 -16.00
N LYS A 38 12.50 31.33 -15.89
CA LYS A 38 12.40 32.04 -14.60
C LYS A 38 10.99 31.91 -13.99
N ASP A 39 9.96 31.94 -14.82
CA ASP A 39 8.57 31.80 -14.38
C ASP A 39 8.27 30.37 -13.91
N ILE A 40 8.81 29.33 -14.58
CA ILE A 40 8.70 27.94 -14.12
C ILE A 40 9.41 27.74 -12.78
N VAL A 41 10.63 28.26 -12.61
CA VAL A 41 11.37 28.16 -11.34
C VAL A 41 10.67 28.94 -10.22
N ARG A 42 10.09 30.11 -10.53
CA ARG A 42 9.31 30.90 -9.59
C ARG A 42 8.05 30.18 -9.14
N LEU A 43 7.34 29.53 -10.06
CA LEU A 43 6.14 28.73 -9.75
C LEU A 43 6.50 27.53 -8.86
N TYR A 44 7.57 26.82 -9.18
CA TYR A 44 8.09 25.72 -8.36
C TYR A 44 8.49 26.19 -6.96
N THR A 45 9.07 27.39 -6.84
CA THR A 45 9.46 27.99 -5.54
C THR A 45 8.23 28.44 -4.73
N MET A 46 7.18 28.93 -5.38
CA MET A 46 5.94 29.33 -4.70
C MET A 46 5.12 28.14 -4.21
N LEU A 47 5.09 27.03 -4.96
CA LEU A 47 4.42 25.79 -4.53
C LEU A 47 5.05 25.20 -3.25
N LYS A 48 6.34 25.41 -3.02
CA LYS A 48 7.01 25.01 -1.78
C LYS A 48 6.83 25.97 -0.59
N ARG A 49 6.06 27.06 -0.74
CA ARG A 49 5.99 28.15 0.23
C ARG A 49 4.63 28.30 0.96
N LYS A 50 3.85 27.23 1.08
CA LYS A 50 2.58 27.23 1.84
C LYS A 50 2.65 26.40 3.13
N LYS A 51 3.53 26.82 4.05
CA LYS A 51 3.48 26.69 5.52
C LYS A 51 4.17 27.97 6.02
N SER A 52 3.56 28.89 6.77
CA SER A 52 2.94 28.73 8.09
C SER A 52 2.23 30.04 8.51
N PRO A 53 1.50 30.05 9.65
CA PRO A 53 1.89 31.01 10.68
C PRO A 53 2.06 30.40 12.08
N MET A 54 2.77 31.16 12.90
CA MET A 54 3.27 30.88 14.25
C MET A 54 2.17 30.59 15.27
N ILE A 55 2.34 29.53 16.07
CA ILE A 55 1.85 29.49 17.45
C ILE A 55 3.05 29.63 18.39
N ARG A 56 2.88 30.53 19.36
CA ARG A 56 3.88 30.94 20.35
C ARG A 56 4.13 29.83 21.40
N SER A 57 5.39 29.74 21.81
CA SER A 57 5.89 29.36 23.14
C SER A 57 5.54 27.98 23.70
N SER A 58 6.54 27.09 23.78
CA SER A 58 7.27 26.76 25.02
C SER A 58 8.17 25.54 24.80
N ASN A 59 9.30 25.49 25.52
CA ASN A 59 10.34 24.45 25.45
C ASN A 59 9.80 23.01 25.39
N ALA A 60 10.25 22.23 24.41
CA ALA A 60 10.42 20.78 24.55
C ALA A 60 11.44 20.27 23.51
N ASN A 61 12.50 19.62 23.97
CA ASN A 61 13.42 18.82 23.17
C ASN A 61 12.62 17.88 22.25
N HIS A 62 12.68 18.09 20.94
CA HIS A 62 12.09 17.18 19.96
C HIS A 62 13.21 16.38 19.30
N GLN A 63 13.59 15.26 19.93
CA GLN A 63 14.20 14.15 19.23
C GLN A 63 13.19 13.70 18.17
N THR A 64 13.46 13.97 16.89
CA THR A 64 12.65 13.49 15.78
C THR A 64 12.87 11.98 15.60
N SER A 65 12.29 11.18 16.49
CA SER A 65 11.90 9.83 16.11
C SER A 65 10.79 10.00 15.09
N ASN A 66 11.03 9.65 13.83
CA ASN A 66 10.02 9.62 12.77
C ASN A 66 8.99 8.51 13.09
N LYS A 67 8.16 8.74 14.11
CA LYS A 67 7.00 7.91 14.42
C LYS A 67 5.92 8.34 13.44
N HIS A 68 5.82 7.61 12.33
CA HIS A 68 4.65 7.68 11.46
C HIS A 68 3.42 7.52 12.36
N ALA A 69 2.50 8.50 12.32
CA ALA A 69 1.22 8.35 12.99
C ALA A 69 0.56 7.05 12.48
N PRO A 70 -0.18 6.32 13.33
CA PRO A 70 -0.87 5.12 12.87
C PRO A 70 -1.79 5.48 11.71
N SER A 71 -1.41 5.02 10.52
CA SER A 71 -2.22 5.16 9.31
C SER A 71 -3.10 3.93 9.19
N ILE A 72 -4.30 4.11 8.65
CA ILE A 72 -5.21 3.01 8.34
C ILE A 72 -5.73 3.20 6.92
N THR A 73 -5.61 2.16 6.11
CA THR A 73 -6.12 2.13 4.74
C THR A 73 -7.59 1.74 4.76
N TYR A 74 -8.45 2.50 4.10
CA TYR A 74 -9.87 2.20 3.97
C TYR A 74 -10.23 1.90 2.52
N ILE A 75 -10.80 0.72 2.28
CA ILE A 75 -11.38 0.31 1.01
C ILE A 75 -12.89 0.29 1.18
N THR A 76 -13.59 1.20 0.48
CA THR A 76 -15.04 1.38 0.61
C THR A 76 -15.82 0.36 -0.21
N GLU A 77 -17.11 0.23 0.07
CA GLU A 77 -18.01 -0.77 -0.51
C GLU A 77 -18.10 -0.71 -2.03
N SER A 78 -18.03 0.48 -2.61
CA SER A 78 -18.09 0.70 -4.07
C SER A 78 -16.77 0.38 -4.79
N THR A 79 -15.77 -0.16 -4.10
CA THR A 79 -14.45 -0.45 -4.67
C THR A 79 -14.33 -1.94 -5.01
N GLN A 80 -13.92 -2.23 -6.25
CA GLN A 80 -13.54 -3.57 -6.69
C GLN A 80 -12.07 -3.59 -7.09
N ILE A 81 -11.30 -4.49 -6.51
CA ILE A 81 -9.86 -4.63 -6.75
C ILE A 81 -9.58 -6.04 -7.26
N THR A 82 -8.91 -6.14 -8.40
CA THR A 82 -8.42 -7.41 -8.97
C THR A 82 -6.90 -7.35 -9.08
N ALA A 83 -6.22 -7.54 -7.96
CA ALA A 83 -4.77 -7.45 -7.83
C ALA A 83 -4.33 -7.99 -6.47
N ASN A 84 -3.02 -8.11 -6.28
CA ASN A 84 -2.44 -8.35 -4.97
C ASN A 84 -2.30 -7.03 -4.20
N LEU A 85 -2.75 -7.01 -2.95
CA LEU A 85 -2.72 -5.85 -2.07
C LEU A 85 -1.68 -6.07 -0.97
N TYR A 86 -0.67 -5.21 -0.91
CA TYR A 86 0.32 -5.18 0.17
C TYR A 86 0.15 -3.92 1.00
N CYS A 87 0.05 -4.06 2.32
CA CYS A 87 -0.13 -2.98 3.28
C CYS A 87 0.85 -3.09 4.46
N GLU A 88 1.57 -2.03 4.78
CA GLU A 88 2.44 -2.00 5.97
C GLU A 88 1.67 -1.69 7.26
N ASP A 89 0.51 -1.07 7.11
CA ASP A 89 -0.35 -0.62 8.19
C ASP A 89 -1.68 -1.39 8.25
N ASP A 90 -2.55 -0.99 9.17
CA ASP A 90 -3.89 -1.55 9.30
C ASP A 90 -4.71 -1.29 8.03
N VAL A 91 -5.51 -2.28 7.63
CA VAL A 91 -6.38 -2.18 6.46
C VAL A 91 -7.81 -2.57 6.83
N ARG A 92 -8.76 -1.72 6.44
CA ARG A 92 -10.20 -1.99 6.54
C ARG A 92 -10.81 -2.12 5.16
N ILE A 93 -11.49 -3.23 4.93
CA ILE A 93 -12.06 -3.59 3.64
C ILE A 93 -13.57 -3.71 3.79
N ALA A 94 -14.31 -2.92 3.03
CA ALA A 94 -15.76 -3.04 2.88
C ALA A 94 -16.17 -3.35 1.42
N GLY A 95 -15.24 -3.23 0.47
CA GLY A 95 -15.45 -3.57 -0.94
C GLY A 95 -15.15 -5.01 -1.32
N SER A 96 -15.00 -5.26 -2.62
CA SER A 96 -14.70 -6.58 -3.19
C SER A 96 -13.25 -6.70 -3.66
N ILE A 97 -12.53 -7.71 -3.19
CA ILE A 97 -11.14 -7.95 -3.59
C ILE A 97 -11.00 -9.36 -4.14
N SER A 98 -10.40 -9.49 -5.33
CA SER A 98 -10.01 -10.75 -5.94
C SER A 98 -8.49 -10.77 -6.09
N GLY A 99 -7.80 -11.55 -5.27
CA GLY A 99 -6.35 -11.61 -5.24
C GLY A 99 -5.80 -11.91 -3.84
N GLU A 100 -4.49 -11.74 -3.67
CA GLU A 100 -3.81 -11.95 -2.39
C GLU A 100 -3.71 -10.65 -1.59
N ILE A 101 -4.00 -10.71 -0.29
CA ILE A 101 -3.92 -9.57 0.62
C ILE A 101 -2.87 -9.89 1.68
N GLU A 102 -1.80 -9.10 1.72
CA GLU A 102 -0.77 -9.16 2.74
C GLU A 102 -0.77 -7.85 3.54
N SER A 103 -0.94 -7.92 4.86
CA SER A 103 -0.75 -6.80 5.76
C SER A 103 0.25 -7.13 6.85
N LYS A 104 1.17 -6.21 7.14
CA LYS A 104 2.12 -6.35 8.26
C LYS A 104 1.46 -6.13 9.64
N LYS A 105 0.20 -5.69 9.70
CA LYS A 105 -0.52 -5.43 10.95
C LYS A 105 -1.90 -6.08 10.97
N LYS A 106 -2.99 -5.30 11.02
CA LYS A 106 -4.34 -5.83 11.16
C LYS A 106 -5.14 -5.73 9.86
N VAL A 107 -5.77 -6.83 9.46
CA VAL A 107 -6.80 -6.84 8.41
C VAL A 107 -8.18 -6.85 9.06
N MET A 108 -9.05 -5.95 8.62
CA MET A 108 -10.43 -5.84 9.08
C MET A 108 -11.39 -5.94 7.89
N LEU A 109 -12.10 -7.07 7.76
CA LEU A 109 -13.15 -7.23 6.75
C LEU A 109 -14.50 -6.86 7.34
N SER A 110 -15.14 -5.84 6.78
CA SER A 110 -16.50 -5.41 7.16
C SER A 110 -17.55 -6.39 6.62
N GLU A 111 -18.78 -6.33 7.11
CA GLU A 111 -19.88 -7.23 6.74
C GLU A 111 -20.19 -7.23 5.24
N THR A 112 -20.07 -6.07 4.61
CA THR A 112 -20.26 -5.85 3.17
C THR A 112 -19.06 -6.30 2.33
N GLY A 113 -17.91 -6.53 2.95
CA GLY A 113 -16.68 -6.89 2.28
C GLY A 113 -16.68 -8.34 1.79
N THR A 114 -16.17 -8.54 0.57
CA THR A 114 -15.98 -9.87 -0.01
C THR A 114 -14.55 -10.05 -0.51
N ILE A 115 -13.88 -11.11 -0.07
CA ILE A 115 -12.53 -11.46 -0.52
C ILE A 115 -12.58 -12.82 -1.20
N ASN A 116 -12.06 -12.88 -2.42
CA ASN A 116 -11.80 -14.11 -3.16
C ASN A 116 -10.29 -14.25 -3.36
N GLY A 117 -9.64 -15.07 -2.54
CA GLY A 117 -8.20 -15.25 -2.55
C GLY A 117 -7.63 -15.47 -1.15
N SER A 118 -6.33 -15.25 -1.01
CA SER A 118 -5.58 -15.54 0.21
C SER A 118 -5.37 -14.28 1.06
N ILE A 119 -5.50 -14.41 2.37
CA ILE A 119 -5.23 -13.33 3.33
C ILE A 119 -4.05 -13.75 4.21
N HIS A 120 -3.04 -12.89 4.34
CA HIS A 120 -1.94 -13.03 5.29
C HIS A 120 -1.80 -11.77 6.15
N SER A 121 -1.87 -11.94 7.47
CA SER A 121 -1.61 -10.84 8.42
C SER A 121 -1.29 -11.37 9.82
N PRO A 122 -0.66 -10.60 10.71
CA PRO A 122 -0.57 -10.98 12.12
C PRO A 122 -1.94 -11.10 12.80
N ASN A 123 -2.83 -10.14 12.55
CA ASN A 123 -4.13 -10.07 13.20
C ASN A 123 -5.23 -9.86 12.16
N ALA A 124 -6.30 -10.67 12.24
CA ALA A 124 -7.43 -10.57 11.33
C ALA A 124 -8.77 -10.52 12.08
N ASP A 125 -9.64 -9.61 11.68
CA ASP A 125 -11.01 -9.45 12.19
C ASP A 125 -11.98 -9.50 11.01
N ILE A 126 -12.76 -10.57 10.91
CA ILE A 126 -13.56 -10.89 9.73
C ILE A 126 -15.04 -10.85 10.10
N SER A 127 -15.78 -9.93 9.49
CA SER A 127 -17.25 -9.86 9.54
C SER A 127 -17.92 -10.19 8.20
N GLY A 128 -17.17 -10.15 7.09
CA GLY A 128 -17.68 -10.35 5.73
C GLY A 128 -17.54 -11.78 5.21
N LYS A 129 -17.48 -11.90 3.88
CA LYS A 129 -17.31 -13.18 3.17
C LYS A 129 -15.87 -13.35 2.68
N VAL A 130 -15.28 -14.51 2.97
CA VAL A 130 -13.96 -14.90 2.46
C VAL A 130 -14.07 -16.26 1.77
N THR A 131 -13.58 -16.32 0.53
CA THR A 131 -13.42 -17.57 -0.24
C THR A 131 -11.93 -17.75 -0.53
N GLY A 132 -11.27 -18.66 0.18
CA GLY A 132 -9.82 -18.90 0.08
C GLY A 132 -9.14 -19.05 1.44
N ASP A 133 -7.81 -19.02 1.43
CA ASP A 133 -7.00 -19.30 2.63
C ASP A 133 -6.86 -18.07 3.53
N VAL A 134 -7.00 -18.26 4.84
CA VAL A 134 -6.78 -17.22 5.84
C VAL A 134 -5.63 -17.63 6.75
N ARG A 135 -4.54 -16.86 6.70
CA ARG A 135 -3.34 -17.03 7.51
C ARG A 135 -3.20 -15.84 8.47
N ALA A 136 -3.41 -16.11 9.75
CA ALA A 136 -3.33 -15.11 10.82
C ALA A 136 -2.24 -15.47 11.84
N ASP A 137 -1.11 -14.76 11.86
CA ASP A 137 0.08 -15.19 12.61
C ASP A 137 -0.10 -15.22 14.13
N GLU A 138 -0.98 -14.37 14.65
CA GLU A 138 -1.23 -14.23 16.09
C GLU A 138 -2.69 -14.54 16.44
N LYS A 139 -3.64 -13.82 15.84
CA LYS A 139 -5.05 -13.89 16.21
C LYS A 139 -5.99 -13.71 15.02
N LEU A 140 -6.95 -14.62 14.91
CA LEU A 140 -8.11 -14.50 14.01
C LEU A 140 -9.40 -14.38 14.84
N ILE A 141 -10.18 -13.36 14.55
CA ILE A 141 -11.53 -13.16 15.09
C ILE A 141 -12.52 -13.30 13.95
N LEU A 142 -13.44 -14.25 14.08
CA LEU A 142 -14.58 -14.40 13.19
C LEU A 142 -15.81 -13.84 13.92
N ARG A 143 -16.36 -12.75 13.40
CA ARG A 143 -17.55 -12.10 13.95
C ARG A 143 -18.82 -12.85 13.63
N SER A 144 -19.91 -12.51 14.30
CA SER A 144 -21.23 -13.15 14.14
C SER A 144 -21.75 -13.25 12.70
N THR A 145 -21.35 -12.35 11.80
CA THR A 145 -21.77 -12.34 10.38
C THR A 145 -20.78 -13.02 9.43
N ALA A 146 -19.63 -13.47 9.93
CA ALA A 146 -18.53 -13.98 9.11
C ALA A 146 -18.93 -15.23 8.33
N LYS A 147 -18.51 -15.31 7.06
CA LYS A 147 -18.65 -16.49 6.21
C LYS A 147 -17.31 -16.81 5.57
N VAL A 148 -16.65 -17.87 6.03
CA VAL A 148 -15.34 -18.29 5.50
C VAL A 148 -15.46 -19.66 4.85
N ASP A 149 -15.06 -19.77 3.58
CA ASP A 149 -14.92 -21.03 2.85
C ASP A 149 -13.45 -21.19 2.42
N GLY A 150 -12.70 -22.07 3.09
CA GLY A 150 -11.28 -22.29 2.82
C GLY A 150 -10.48 -22.79 4.01
N GLN A 151 -9.14 -22.73 3.92
CA GLN A 151 -8.25 -23.19 4.99
C GLN A 151 -7.87 -22.05 5.94
N ILE A 152 -7.94 -22.31 7.24
CA ILE A 152 -7.59 -21.33 8.27
C ILE A 152 -6.34 -21.80 9.02
N PHE A 153 -5.35 -20.91 9.14
CA PHE A 153 -4.12 -21.12 9.91
C PHE A 153 -3.97 -19.98 10.91
N THR A 154 -3.98 -20.28 12.20
CA THR A 154 -3.76 -19.24 13.23
C THR A 154 -3.26 -19.80 14.55
N LYS A 155 -2.62 -18.96 15.37
CA LYS A 155 -2.27 -19.34 16.75
C LYS A 155 -3.45 -19.24 17.71
N LYS A 156 -4.28 -18.21 17.57
CA LYS A 156 -5.46 -17.96 18.42
C LYS A 156 -6.68 -17.70 17.57
N LEU A 157 -7.70 -18.55 17.70
CA LEU A 157 -8.97 -18.41 16.99
C LEU A 157 -10.08 -18.02 17.97
N THR A 158 -10.85 -16.98 17.64
CA THR A 158 -12.08 -16.61 18.34
C THR A 158 -13.23 -16.60 17.35
N ILE A 159 -14.31 -17.31 17.66
CA ILE A 159 -15.50 -17.41 16.81
C ILE A 159 -16.69 -16.90 17.62
N GLU A 160 -17.36 -15.87 17.13
CA GLU A 160 -18.60 -15.37 17.71
C GLU A 160 -19.81 -16.17 17.22
N ASN A 161 -20.88 -16.20 18.02
CA ASN A 161 -22.13 -16.86 17.64
C ASN A 161 -22.70 -16.28 16.35
N GLY A 162 -22.97 -17.15 15.37
CA GLY A 162 -23.50 -16.80 14.05
C GLY A 162 -22.48 -16.96 12.91
N ALA A 163 -21.18 -16.95 13.22
CA ALA A 163 -20.13 -17.17 12.23
C ALA A 163 -20.28 -18.53 11.56
N ARG A 164 -20.11 -18.58 10.23
CA ARG A 164 -20.14 -19.80 9.42
C ARG A 164 -18.77 -20.04 8.82
N VAL A 165 -18.19 -21.18 9.13
CA VAL A 165 -16.90 -21.61 8.60
C VAL A 165 -17.07 -22.95 7.93
N LYS A 166 -16.57 -23.06 6.70
CA LYS A 166 -16.51 -24.30 5.94
C LYS A 166 -15.06 -24.51 5.50
N GLY A 167 -14.50 -25.64 5.85
CA GLY A 167 -13.12 -25.99 5.49
C GLY A 167 -12.33 -26.53 6.68
N ALA A 168 -11.01 -26.57 6.53
CA ALA A 168 -10.10 -27.11 7.53
C ALA A 168 -9.42 -25.98 8.32
N PHE A 169 -9.25 -26.18 9.62
CA PHE A 169 -8.57 -25.25 10.51
C PHE A 169 -7.36 -25.92 11.16
N LYS A 170 -6.23 -25.22 11.16
CA LYS A 170 -5.05 -25.54 11.96
C LYS A 170 -4.84 -24.43 12.96
N VAL A 171 -5.11 -24.74 14.23
CA VAL A 171 -5.01 -23.80 15.34
C VAL A 171 -4.00 -24.31 16.35
N GLY A 172 -3.01 -23.51 16.70
CA GLY A 172 -2.03 -23.88 17.72
C GLY A 172 -0.77 -23.02 17.71
N PRO A 173 0.03 -23.03 18.79
CA PRO A 173 1.25 -22.24 18.89
C PRO A 173 2.33 -22.68 17.88
N ASP A 174 2.32 -23.95 17.48
CA ASP A 174 3.31 -24.57 16.57
C ASP A 174 2.89 -24.58 15.10
N VAL A 175 1.82 -23.86 14.74
CA VAL A 175 1.41 -23.75 13.34
C VAL A 175 2.48 -22.93 12.60
N GLN A 176 3.25 -23.58 11.73
CA GLN A 176 4.16 -22.89 10.81
C GLN A 176 3.34 -22.25 9.69
N ILE A 177 3.32 -20.91 9.69
CA ILE A 177 2.56 -20.11 8.72
C ILE A 177 3.57 -19.66 7.67
N ASN A 178 3.76 -20.48 6.65
CA ASN A 178 4.63 -20.12 5.53
C ASN A 178 3.82 -19.30 4.51
N PRO A 179 4.30 -18.11 4.08
CA PRO A 179 3.70 -17.38 2.98
C PRO A 179 3.80 -18.26 1.73
N THR A 180 2.64 -18.63 1.17
CA THR A 180 2.59 -19.58 0.07
C THR A 180 2.83 -18.85 -1.25
N HIS A 181 4.10 -18.54 -1.55
CA HIS A 181 4.49 -18.10 -2.89
C HIS A 181 4.96 -19.30 -3.73
N LYS A 182 4.33 -19.40 -4.93
CA LYS A 182 4.59 -20.28 -6.09
C LYS A 182 3.74 -21.54 -6.21
N SER A 183 2.71 -21.43 -7.04
CA SER A 183 2.33 -22.48 -7.97
C SER A 183 3.51 -22.76 -8.92
N GLU A 184 4.28 -23.80 -8.63
CA GLU A 184 5.09 -24.45 -9.66
C GLU A 184 4.16 -25.17 -10.66
N PRO A 185 4.38 -25.04 -11.98
CA PRO A 185 3.62 -25.81 -12.96
C PRO A 185 4.01 -27.29 -12.86
N GLN A 186 3.03 -28.14 -12.56
CA GLN A 186 3.16 -29.59 -12.62
C GLN A 186 3.54 -30.02 -14.04
N LYS A 187 4.81 -30.39 -14.22
CA LYS A 187 5.31 -31.07 -15.42
C LYS A 187 4.68 -32.47 -15.45
N LYS A 188 3.61 -32.63 -16.25
CA LYS A 188 3.07 -33.96 -16.59
C LYS A 188 4.18 -34.75 -17.28
N ALA A 189 4.67 -35.78 -16.61
CA ALA A 189 5.42 -36.86 -17.24
C ALA A 189 4.43 -37.68 -18.09
N SER A 190 4.53 -37.58 -19.40
CA SER A 190 3.98 -38.59 -20.32
C SER A 190 5.02 -39.69 -20.49
N LYS A 191 4.73 -40.88 -19.94
CA LYS A 191 5.28 -42.16 -20.38
C LYS A 191 4.19 -42.90 -21.19
N GLU A 192 4.67 -43.84 -22.02
CA GLU A 192 3.97 -44.70 -22.99
C GLU A 192 3.54 -43.99 -24.30
N SER A 193 3.90 -44.45 -25.51
CA SER A 193 4.41 -45.75 -25.98
C SER A 193 5.39 -45.58 -27.15
#